data_AF-A0A853ST84-F1
#
_entry.id   AF-A0A853ST84-F1
#
_cell.length_a   1.000
_cell.length_b   1.000
_cell.length_c   1.000
_cell.angle_alpha   90.00
_cell.angle_beta   90.00
_cell.angle_gamma   90.00
#
_symmetry.space_group_name_H-M   'P 1'
#
loop_
_entity.id
_entity.type
_entity.pdbx_description
1 polymer ?
#
loop_
_entity_poly.entity_id
_entity_poly.type
_entity_poly.pdbx_seq_one_letter_code
_entity_poly.pdbx_strand_id
1 'polypeptide(L)'
;MQENEFLSTPIDLPNGIVARIALIPMPQPDEHGRYKPRQDCDIHVSLYREDKLIECRPWDTLISGESSAVLVDGTILSEDDLDELDSTGWDQMLEVGLIPSVLVG
;
A
#
# COMPACT_ATOMS: atom_id res chain seq x y z
N MET A 1 15.09 -6.25 -12.49
CA MET A 1 14.05 -5.52 -11.74
C MET A 1 13.40 -6.55 -10.84
N GLN A 2 13.48 -6.39 -9.52
CA GLN A 2 12.64 -7.20 -8.63
C GLN A 2 11.20 -6.78 -8.90
N GLU A 3 10.34 -7.75 -9.21
CA GLU A 3 8.91 -7.50 -9.33
C GLU A 3 8.40 -7.21 -7.92
N ASN A 4 7.80 -6.03 -7.70
CA ASN A 4 7.14 -5.72 -6.45
C ASN A 4 5.98 -6.71 -6.28
N GLU A 5 5.89 -7.32 -5.10
CA GLU A 5 4.78 -8.21 -4.77
C GLU A 5 3.57 -7.34 -4.42
N PHE A 6 2.54 -7.37 -5.26
CA PHE A 6 1.29 -6.68 -4.98
C PHE A 6 0.34 -7.62 -4.24
N LEU A 7 -0.46 -7.06 -3.34
CA LEU A 7 -1.62 -7.78 -2.81
C LEU A 7 -2.65 -8.02 -3.92
N SER A 8 -3.41 -9.09 -3.77
CA SER A 8 -4.19 -9.72 -4.84
C SER A 8 -5.30 -8.83 -5.41
N THR A 9 -5.81 -7.88 -4.62
CA THR A 9 -7.04 -7.16 -4.92
C THR A 9 -6.75 -5.67 -5.15
N PRO A 10 -6.88 -5.15 -6.39
CA PRO A 10 -6.85 -3.72 -6.61
C PRO A 10 -8.06 -3.05 -5.93
N ILE A 11 -7.86 -1.82 -5.46
CA ILE A 11 -8.89 -1.01 -4.80
C ILE A 11 -9.30 0.09 -5.78
N ASP A 12 -10.53 0.01 -6.27
CA ASP A 12 -11.08 1.00 -7.21
C ASP A 12 -11.53 2.24 -6.43
N LEU A 13 -10.84 3.36 -6.64
CA LEU A 13 -11.17 4.66 -6.07
C LEU A 13 -11.97 5.50 -7.08
N PRO A 14 -12.79 6.45 -6.60
CA PRO A 14 -13.39 7.51 -7.41
C PRO A 14 -12.38 8.22 -8.34
N ASN A 15 -12.91 8.85 -9.40
CA ASN A 15 -12.11 9.53 -10.45
C ASN A 15 -11.23 8.59 -11.30
N GLY A 16 -11.53 7.29 -11.31
CA GLY A 16 -10.84 6.29 -12.13
C GLY A 16 -9.44 5.98 -11.65
N ILE A 17 -9.16 6.22 -10.36
CA ILE A 17 -7.91 5.84 -9.73
C ILE A 17 -8.01 4.40 -9.24
N VAL A 18 -6.96 3.62 -9.45
CA VAL A 18 -6.85 2.26 -8.94
C VAL A 18 -5.66 2.21 -8.00
N ALA A 19 -5.91 1.94 -6.72
CA ALA A 19 -4.87 1.74 -5.73
C ALA A 19 -4.46 0.25 -5.68
N ARG A 20 -3.16 0.01 -5.57
CA ARG A 20 -2.58 -1.32 -5.39
C ARG A 20 -1.57 -1.29 -4.27
N ILE A 21 -1.71 -2.23 -3.33
CA ILE A 21 -0.81 -2.34 -2.18
C ILE A 21 0.41 -3.15 -2.61
N ALA A 22 1.58 -2.53 -2.56
CA ALA A 22 2.85 -3.14 -2.86
C ALA A 22 3.60 -3.45 -1.56
N LEU A 23 4.04 -4.70 -1.44
CA LEU A 23 4.97 -5.13 -0.41
C LEU A 23 6.38 -4.94 -0.95
N ILE A 24 7.08 -3.94 -0.44
CA ILE A 24 8.47 -3.67 -0.81
C ILE A 24 9.35 -4.38 0.21
N PRO A 25 10.13 -5.41 -0.18
CA PRO A 25 11.05 -6.05 0.74
C PRO A 25 12.04 -5.01 1.28
N MET A 26 12.13 -4.84 2.59
CA MET A 26 13.21 -4.07 3.19
C MET A 26 14.45 -4.96 3.23
N PRO A 27 15.52 -4.59 2.51
CA PRO A 27 16.75 -5.36 2.52
C PRO A 27 17.47 -5.13 3.86
N GLN A 28 17.20 -5.94 4.89
CA GLN A 28 18.12 -6.09 6.02
C GLN A 28 19.14 -7.20 5.68
N PRO A 29 20.43 -6.87 5.55
CA PRO A 29 21.45 -7.90 5.43
C PRO A 29 21.53 -8.68 6.75
N ASP A 30 21.54 -10.01 6.67
CA ASP A 30 21.87 -10.85 7.81
C ASP A 30 23.34 -10.68 8.23
N GLU A 31 23.76 -11.35 9.30
CA GLU A 31 25.15 -11.32 9.81
C GLU A 31 26.21 -11.74 8.76
N HIS A 32 25.78 -12.30 7.62
CA HIS A 32 26.61 -12.71 6.50
C HIS A 32 26.41 -11.85 5.23
N GLY A 33 25.67 -10.74 5.31
CA GLY A 33 25.40 -9.86 4.18
C GLY A 33 24.37 -10.41 3.19
N ARG A 34 23.59 -11.44 3.57
CA ARG A 34 22.55 -12.05 2.73
C ARG A 34 21.19 -11.46 3.09
N TYR A 35 20.37 -11.21 2.09
CA TYR A 35 19.01 -10.73 2.30
C TYR A 35 18.05 -11.92 2.49
N LYS A 36 17.32 -11.94 3.61
CA LYS A 36 16.27 -12.95 3.86
C LYS A 36 14.93 -12.48 3.28
N PRO A 37 14.09 -13.37 2.73
CA PRO A 37 12.77 -12.98 2.25
C PRO A 37 11.77 -12.73 3.40
N ARG A 38 11.00 -11.63 3.26
CA ARG A 38 9.59 -11.43 3.66
C ARG A 38 9.17 -11.07 5.10
N GLN A 39 10.02 -11.08 6.13
CA GLN A 39 9.56 -10.63 7.47
C GLN A 39 9.64 -9.11 7.69
N ASP A 40 10.48 -8.41 6.93
CA ASP A 40 10.65 -6.96 7.01
C ASP A 40 10.24 -6.36 5.66
N CYS A 41 8.94 -6.17 5.39
CA CYS A 41 8.49 -5.45 4.20
C CYS A 41 7.91 -4.10 4.58
N ASP A 42 8.22 -3.10 3.77
CA ASP A 42 7.57 -1.80 3.80
C ASP A 42 6.30 -1.85 2.93
N ILE A 43 5.25 -1.14 3.34
CA ILE A 43 3.95 -1.18 2.67
C ILE A 43 3.78 0.11 1.91
N HIS A 44 3.62 0.00 0.59
CA HIS A 44 3.47 1.13 -0.31
C HIS A 44 2.13 1.05 -1.02
N VAL A 45 1.56 2.21 -1.34
CA VAL A 45 0.38 2.32 -2.21
C VAL A 45 0.85 2.84 -3.56
N SER A 46 0.63 2.04 -4.60
CA SER A 46 0.78 2.45 -5.99
C SER A 46 -0.58 2.87 -6.55
N LEU A 47 -0.67 4.12 -7.02
CA LEU A 47 -1.90 4.71 -7.55
C LEU A 47 -1.82 4.79 -9.07
N TYR A 48 -2.81 4.23 -9.76
CA TYR A 48 -2.86 4.15 -11.22
C TYR A 48 -4.08 4.87 -11.78
N ARG A 49 -3.96 5.39 -13.01
CA ARG A 49 -5.10 5.81 -13.84
C ARG A 49 -4.88 5.31 -15.25
N GLU A 50 -5.85 4.60 -15.82
CA GLU A 50 -5.76 4.01 -17.17
C GLU A 50 -4.43 3.25 -17.39
N ASP A 51 -4.05 2.39 -16.43
CA ASP A 51 -2.80 1.61 -16.40
C ASP A 51 -1.49 2.42 -16.25
N LYS A 52 -1.55 3.75 -16.10
CA LYS A 52 -0.39 4.59 -15.83
C LYS A 52 -0.22 4.81 -14.34
N LEU A 53 0.97 4.51 -13.83
CA LEU A 53 1.35 4.87 -12.46
C LEU A 53 1.37 6.40 -12.32
N ILE A 54 0.52 6.94 -11.45
CA ILE A 54 0.50 8.34 -11.06
C ILE A 54 1.62 8.57 -10.03
N GLU A 55 1.58 7.79 -8.96
CA GLU A 55 2.46 7.94 -7.81
C GLU A 55 2.57 6.60 -7.04
N CYS A 56 3.69 6.40 -6.37
CA CYS A 56 3.88 5.33 -5.39
C CYS A 56 4.43 5.95 -4.11
N ARG A 57 3.76 5.71 -2.98
CA ARG A 57 4.16 6.29 -1.69
C ARG A 57 3.97 5.32 -0.52
N PRO A 58 4.70 5.48 0.59
CA PRO A 58 4.49 4.70 1.80
C PRO A 58 3.05 4.85 2.31
N TRP A 59 2.47 3.74 2.78
CA TRP A 59 1.08 3.66 3.27
C TRP A 59 0.79 4.67 4.38
N ASP A 60 1.68 4.73 5.36
CA ASP A 60 1.61 5.64 6.51
C ASP A 60 1.56 7.11 6.09
N THR A 61 2.28 7.49 5.04
CA THR A 61 2.26 8.88 4.54
C THR A 61 0.97 9.26 3.83
N LEU A 62 0.16 8.29 3.40
CA LEU A 62 -1.10 8.53 2.69
C LEU A 62 -2.30 8.47 3.63
N ILE A 63 -2.23 7.62 4.65
CA ILE A 63 -3.38 7.20 5.46
C ILE A 63 -3.34 7.75 6.90
N SER A 64 -2.25 8.41 7.32
CA SER A 64 -2.07 8.87 8.72
C SER A 64 -3.00 10.03 9.14
N GLY A 65 -4.30 9.78 9.25
CA GLY A 65 -5.31 10.69 9.83
C GLY A 65 -5.56 11.96 9.03
N GLU A 66 -5.18 11.96 7.76
CA GLU A 66 -5.41 13.08 6.84
C GLU A 66 -6.85 13.04 6.31
N SER A 67 -7.49 14.20 6.18
CA SER A 67 -8.83 14.32 5.59
C SER A 67 -8.81 14.48 4.07
N SER A 68 -7.62 14.59 3.48
CA SER A 68 -7.43 14.58 2.03
C SER A 68 -5.96 14.38 1.67
N ALA A 69 -5.69 13.86 0.48
CA ALA A 69 -4.33 13.74 -0.05
C ALA A 69 -4.24 14.30 -1.47
N VAL A 70 -3.27 15.18 -1.73
CA VAL A 70 -2.98 15.69 -3.07
C VAL A 70 -1.92 14.80 -3.71
N LEU A 71 -2.25 14.24 -4.88
CA LEU A 71 -1.35 13.42 -5.68
C LEU A 71 -0.41 14.29 -6.52
N VAL A 72 0.69 13.69 -6.99
CA VAL A 72 1.68 14.36 -7.86
C VAL A 72 1.05 14.97 -9.13
N ASP A 73 -0.02 14.39 -9.67
CA ASP A 73 -0.73 14.91 -10.84
C ASP A 73 -1.73 16.03 -10.53
N GLY A 74 -1.85 16.41 -9.25
CA GLY A 74 -2.79 17.42 -8.76
C GLY A 74 -4.19 16.89 -8.42
N THR A 75 -4.45 15.60 -8.58
CA THR A 75 -5.71 14.99 -8.13
C THR A 75 -5.79 15.03 -6.61
N ILE A 76 -6.99 15.27 -6.07
CA ILE A 76 -7.25 15.27 -4.63
C ILE A 76 -8.05 14.01 -4.30
N LEU A 77 -7.51 13.18 -3.42
CA LEU A 77 -8.23 12.12 -2.73
C LEU A 77 -8.95 12.75 -1.53
N SER A 78 -10.24 12.45 -1.40
CA SER A 78 -11.10 12.87 -0.30
C SER A 78 -10.94 11.97 0.93
N GLU A 79 -11.52 12.37 2.06
CA GLU A 79 -11.57 11.58 3.29
C GLU A 79 -12.18 10.20 3.03
N ASP A 80 -13.31 10.13 2.33
CA ASP A 80 -13.96 8.85 1.97
C ASP A 80 -13.04 7.94 1.13
N ASP A 81 -12.23 8.52 0.22
CA ASP A 81 -11.28 7.76 -0.60
C ASP A 81 -10.14 7.18 0.26
N LEU A 82 -9.70 7.93 1.26
CA LEU A 82 -8.65 7.52 2.19
C LEU A 82 -9.17 6.46 3.16
N ASP A 83 -10.41 6.59 3.64
CA ASP A 83 -11.06 5.61 4.53
C ASP A 83 -11.32 4.27 3.82
N GLU A 84 -11.79 4.29 2.56
CA GLU A 84 -11.97 3.09 1.75
C GLU A 84 -10.62 2.40 1.48
N LEU A 85 -9.60 3.19 1.15
CA LEU A 85 -8.25 2.69 0.98
C LEU A 85 -7.73 2.07 2.29
N ASP A 86 -7.86 2.77 3.42
CA ASP A 86 -7.39 2.31 4.73
C ASP A 86 -8.02 0.97 5.10
N SER A 87 -9.35 0.95 5.17
CA SER A 87 -10.14 -0.22 5.56
C SER A 87 -9.86 -1.44 4.68
N THR A 88 -9.93 -1.26 3.35
CA THR A 88 -9.69 -2.36 2.41
C THR A 88 -8.25 -2.86 2.46
N GLY A 89 -7.28 -1.97 2.69
CA GLY A 89 -5.90 -2.41 2.83
C GLY A 89 -5.61 -3.16 4.11
N TRP A 90 -6.20 -2.74 5.24
CA TRP A 90 -6.14 -3.51 6.47
C TRP A 90 -6.69 -4.92 6.27
N ASP A 91 -7.84 -5.06 5.61
CA ASP A 91 -8.44 -6.36 5.29
C ASP A 91 -7.50 -7.23 4.44
N GLN A 92 -6.93 -6.67 3.36
CA GLN A 92 -5.99 -7.42 2.52
C GLN A 92 -4.74 -7.85 3.28
N MET A 93 -4.19 -6.98 4.14
CA MET A 93 -3.02 -7.29 4.95
C MET A 93 -3.31 -8.38 6.00
N LEU A 94 -4.53 -8.41 6.56
CA LEU A 94 -5.00 -9.47 7.43
C LEU A 94 -5.12 -10.80 6.69
N GLU A 95 -5.69 -10.79 5.47
CA GLU A 95 -5.84 -11.99 4.63
C GLU A 95 -4.51 -12.67 4.30
N VAL A 96 -3.46 -11.88 4.05
CA VAL A 96 -2.11 -12.41 3.77
C VAL A 96 -1.27 -12.66 5.02
N GLY A 97 -1.83 -12.44 6.22
CA GLY A 97 -1.17 -12.71 7.49
C GLY A 97 -0.03 -11.75 7.83
N LEU A 98 -0.04 -10.53 7.26
CA LEU A 98 0.94 -9.48 7.60
C LEU A 98 0.66 -8.86 8.97
N ILE A 99 -0.58 -8.94 9.45
CA ILE A 99 -0.99 -8.45 10.75
C ILE A 99 -1.56 -9.61 11.57
N PRO A 100 -1.22 -9.72 12.88
CA PRO A 100 -1.83 -10.71 13.75
C PRO A 100 -3.35 -10.49 13.85
N SER A 101 -4.13 -11.50 13.50
CA SER A 101 -5.60 -11.49 13.65
C SER A 101 -6.09 -11.30 15.09
N VAL A 102 -5.19 -11.44 16.07
CA VAL A 102 -5.46 -11.25 17.52
C VAL A 102 -5.65 -9.77 17.90
N LEU A 103 -5.31 -8.83 17.00
CA LEU A 103 -5.50 -7.39 17.20
C LEU A 103 -6.87 -6.89 16.70
N VAL A 104 -7.64 -7.74 16.03
CA VAL A 104 -8.98 -7.42 15.51
C VAL A 104 -10.00 -8.17 16.37
N GLY A 105 -10.33 -7.60 17.54
CA GLY A 105 -11.22 -8.19 18.53
C GLY A 105 -12.12 -7.16 19.20
#